data_AF-A0A7W5XTS9-F1
#
_entry.id   AF-A0A7W5XTS9-F1
#
_cell.length_a   1.000
_cell.length_b   1.000
_cell.length_c   1.000
_cell.angle_alpha   90.00
_cell.angle_beta   90.00
_cell.angle_gamma   90.00
#
_symmetry.space_group_name_H-M   'P 1'
#
loop_
_entity.id
_entity.type
_entity.pdbx_description
1 polymer ?
#
loop_
_entity_poly.entity_id
_entity_poly.type
_entity_poly.pdbx_seq_one_letter_code
_entity_poly.pdbx_strand_id
1 'polypeptide(L)'
;MIGPSSSAAELIAHLHTLRSESNIAGMVRFGIVTENAIGISNPDLQKIARLAKKDHIRAKELWASGVREARMLALYTFDPKRLTEAEARTLAADFNSWEIVDCAADLFVEADLDALIPEFAADEREFVRRTAFAMIAGMTVHRKKDTDASLLTYLPLIEAHATDPRNFVRKAVNWALRNIGKRSHACHGPALALAERLAANVDKTARWIGKDAVRELTSEKLLARL
;
A
#
# COMPACT_ATOMS: atom_id res chain seq x y z
N MET A 1 -21.60 4.43 -22.88
CA MET A 1 -20.42 5.14 -22.34
C MET A 1 -20.37 4.87 -20.84
N ILE A 2 -19.18 4.63 -20.27
CA ILE A 2 -19.04 4.50 -18.81
C ILE A 2 -19.17 5.87 -18.14
N GLY A 3 -19.73 5.91 -16.93
CA GLY A 3 -19.93 7.15 -16.18
C GLY A 3 -20.49 6.94 -14.77
N PRO A 4 -20.93 8.02 -14.11
CA PRO A 4 -21.40 7.97 -12.72
C PRO A 4 -22.57 7.01 -12.48
N SER A 5 -23.43 6.82 -13.48
CA SER A 5 -24.60 5.93 -13.40
C SER A 5 -24.30 4.49 -13.82
N SER A 6 -23.09 4.16 -14.26
CA SER A 6 -22.74 2.79 -14.64
C SER A 6 -22.76 1.88 -13.41
N SER A 7 -23.41 0.73 -13.56
CA SER A 7 -23.40 -0.37 -12.59
C SER A 7 -22.03 -1.06 -12.53
N ALA A 8 -21.80 -1.88 -11.50
CA ALA A 8 -20.59 -2.70 -11.42
C ALA A 8 -20.48 -3.65 -12.63
N ALA A 9 -21.59 -4.27 -13.05
CA ALA A 9 -21.63 -5.17 -14.19
C ALA A 9 -21.25 -4.46 -15.51
N GLU A 10 -21.77 -3.25 -15.76
CA GLU A 10 -21.40 -2.47 -16.95
C GLU A 10 -19.93 -2.05 -16.95
N LEU A 11 -19.39 -1.68 -15.78
CA LEU A 11 -17.96 -1.36 -15.64
C LEU A 11 -17.11 -2.61 -15.89
N ILE A 12 -17.44 -3.76 -15.31
CA ILE A 12 -16.72 -5.02 -15.54
C ILE A 12 -16.77 -5.41 -17.02
N ALA A 13 -17.94 -5.33 -17.66
CA ALA A 13 -18.07 -5.58 -19.10
C ALA A 13 -17.18 -4.65 -19.92
N HIS A 14 -17.13 -3.36 -19.57
CA HIS A 14 -16.22 -2.41 -20.21
C HIS A 14 -14.74 -2.74 -19.97
N LEU A 15 -14.35 -3.13 -18.76
CA LEU A 15 -12.97 -3.53 -18.48
C LEU A 15 -12.56 -4.72 -19.38
N HIS A 16 -13.43 -5.71 -19.55
CA HIS A 16 -13.15 -6.86 -20.43
C HIS A 16 -12.92 -6.46 -21.89
N THR A 17 -13.52 -5.37 -22.39
CA THR A 17 -13.24 -4.91 -23.76
C THR A 17 -11.83 -4.32 -23.92
N LEU A 18 -11.12 -4.08 -22.82
CA LEU A 18 -9.76 -3.51 -22.79
C LEU A 18 -8.68 -4.55 -22.48
N ARG A 19 -9.02 -5.85 -22.57
CA ARG A 19 -8.12 -6.96 -22.22
C ARG A 19 -6.81 -6.90 -23.02
N SER A 20 -5.70 -7.16 -22.32
CA SER A 20 -4.36 -7.18 -22.90
C SER A 20 -3.53 -8.35 -22.37
N GLU A 21 -3.36 -9.39 -23.19
CA GLU A 21 -2.55 -10.57 -22.86
C GLU A 21 -1.08 -10.23 -22.66
N SER A 22 -0.55 -9.27 -23.40
CA SER A 22 0.85 -8.82 -23.24
C SER A 22 1.09 -8.20 -21.87
N ASN A 23 0.13 -7.42 -21.35
CA ASN A 23 0.20 -6.85 -20.02
C ASN A 23 0.05 -7.92 -18.94
N ILE A 24 -0.86 -8.89 -19.13
CA ILE A 24 -1.02 -10.03 -18.21
C ILE A 24 0.29 -10.82 -18.10
N ALA A 25 0.96 -11.11 -19.22
CA ALA A 25 2.26 -11.78 -19.20
C ALA A 25 3.35 -10.98 -18.46
N GLY A 26 3.29 -9.65 -18.54
CA GLY A 26 4.18 -8.75 -17.80
C GLY A 26 3.97 -8.77 -16.29
N MET A 27 2.73 -8.91 -15.82
CA MET A 27 2.36 -8.88 -14.39
C MET A 27 3.04 -9.98 -13.57
N VAL A 28 3.23 -11.17 -14.16
CA VAL A 28 3.90 -12.32 -13.50
C VAL A 28 5.30 -11.95 -13.03
N ARG A 29 6.03 -11.13 -13.79
CA ARG A 29 7.39 -10.68 -13.43
C ARG A 29 7.41 -9.82 -12.16
N PHE A 30 6.29 -9.22 -11.82
CA PHE A 30 6.12 -8.41 -10.61
C PHE A 30 5.49 -9.19 -9.45
N GLY A 31 5.27 -10.51 -9.60
CA GLY A 31 4.66 -11.35 -8.56
C GLY A 31 3.18 -11.04 -8.31
N ILE A 32 2.47 -10.58 -9.34
CA ILE A 32 1.02 -10.34 -9.31
C ILE A 32 0.31 -11.61 -9.79
N VAL A 33 -0.73 -12.03 -9.07
CA VAL A 33 -1.59 -13.16 -9.46
C VAL A 33 -2.45 -12.77 -10.66
N THR A 34 -2.42 -13.56 -11.73
CA THR A 34 -3.01 -13.21 -13.03
C THR A 34 -4.25 -14.02 -13.41
N GLU A 35 -4.70 -14.96 -12.58
CA GLU A 35 -5.83 -15.86 -12.87
C GLU A 35 -7.09 -15.10 -13.32
N ASN A 36 -7.44 -14.02 -12.60
CA ASN A 36 -8.59 -13.16 -12.91
C ASN A 36 -8.18 -11.77 -13.43
N ALA A 37 -6.99 -11.67 -14.05
CA ALA A 37 -6.49 -10.41 -14.59
C ALA A 37 -6.98 -10.16 -16.03
N ILE A 38 -7.24 -8.90 -16.33
CA ILE A 38 -7.60 -8.37 -17.65
C ILE A 38 -6.38 -7.71 -18.32
N GLY A 39 -5.41 -7.20 -17.56
CA GLY A 39 -4.20 -6.60 -18.11
C GLY A 39 -4.31 -5.10 -18.35
N ILE A 40 -5.08 -4.38 -17.53
CA ILE A 40 -5.22 -2.92 -17.66
C ILE A 40 -4.20 -2.23 -16.73
N SER A 41 -3.54 -1.21 -17.27
CA SER A 41 -2.58 -0.41 -16.52
C SER A 41 -3.27 0.39 -15.40
N ASN A 42 -2.59 0.60 -14.26
CA ASN A 42 -3.12 1.43 -13.18
C ASN A 42 -3.47 2.87 -13.64
N PRO A 43 -2.66 3.55 -14.49
CA PRO A 43 -3.05 4.84 -15.05
C PRO A 43 -4.37 4.83 -15.83
N ASP A 44 -4.64 3.78 -16.61
CA ASP A 44 -5.89 3.69 -17.36
C ASP A 44 -7.07 3.35 -16.46
N LEU A 45 -6.88 2.49 -15.45
CA LEU A 45 -7.90 2.26 -14.40
C LEU A 45 -8.24 3.54 -13.65
N GLN A 46 -7.25 4.39 -13.34
CA GLN A 46 -7.51 5.69 -12.72
C GLN A 46 -8.29 6.64 -13.64
N LYS A 47 -8.07 6.61 -14.97
CA LYS A 47 -8.89 7.38 -15.93
C LYS A 47 -10.34 6.89 -15.90
N ILE A 48 -10.55 5.56 -15.88
CA ILE A 48 -11.88 4.95 -15.77
C ILE A 48 -12.54 5.35 -14.45
N ALA A 49 -11.83 5.27 -13.33
CA ALA A 49 -12.31 5.68 -12.01
C ALA A 49 -12.74 7.17 -11.98
N ARG A 50 -11.99 8.06 -12.65
CA ARG A 50 -12.36 9.48 -12.76
C ARG A 50 -13.64 9.71 -13.55
N LEU A 51 -13.96 8.86 -14.52
CA LEU A 51 -15.23 8.89 -15.27
C LEU A 51 -16.37 8.30 -14.44
N ALA A 52 -16.14 7.15 -13.79
CA ALA A 52 -17.13 6.46 -12.98
C ALA A 52 -17.48 7.19 -11.67
N LYS A 53 -16.55 7.98 -11.11
CA LYS A 53 -16.65 8.65 -9.81
C LYS A 53 -16.74 7.69 -8.62
N LYS A 54 -16.64 8.24 -7.41
CA LYS A 54 -16.80 7.50 -6.16
C LYS A 54 -18.24 7.03 -6.00
N ASP A 55 -18.42 5.76 -5.65
CA ASP A 55 -19.70 5.15 -5.28
C ASP A 55 -19.40 3.94 -4.39
N HIS A 56 -19.70 4.07 -3.09
CA HIS A 56 -19.39 3.04 -2.08
C HIS A 56 -20.11 1.72 -2.31
N ILE A 57 -21.35 1.74 -2.83
CA ILE A 57 -22.13 0.53 -3.03
C ILE A 57 -21.57 -0.23 -4.23
N ARG A 58 -21.36 0.49 -5.35
CA ARG A 58 -20.76 -0.09 -6.55
C ARG A 58 -19.33 -0.58 -6.30
N ALA A 59 -18.54 0.12 -5.49
CA ALA A 59 -17.20 -0.32 -5.14
C ALA A 59 -17.21 -1.69 -4.44
N LYS A 60 -18.18 -1.95 -3.55
CA LYS A 60 -18.35 -3.28 -2.93
C LYS A 60 -18.67 -4.35 -3.95
N GLU A 61 -19.58 -4.07 -4.88
CA GLU A 61 -19.95 -5.00 -5.94
C GLU A 61 -18.77 -5.32 -6.88
N LEU A 62 -18.01 -4.29 -7.25
CA LEU A 62 -16.77 -4.43 -8.02
C LEU A 62 -15.75 -5.29 -7.27
N TRP A 63 -15.57 -5.07 -5.98
CA TRP A 63 -14.66 -5.87 -5.15
C TRP A 63 -15.04 -7.35 -5.10
N ALA A 64 -16.32 -7.61 -4.88
CA ALA A 64 -16.90 -8.95 -4.78
C ALA A 64 -16.77 -9.77 -6.07
N SER A 65 -16.57 -9.11 -7.23
CA SER A 65 -16.40 -9.81 -8.51
C SER A 65 -15.17 -10.71 -8.59
N GLY A 66 -14.14 -10.47 -7.75
CA GLY A 66 -12.88 -11.22 -7.79
C GLY A 66 -11.97 -10.91 -8.99
N VAL A 67 -12.42 -10.08 -9.93
CA VAL A 67 -11.62 -9.62 -11.08
C VAL A 67 -10.59 -8.59 -10.61
N ARG A 68 -9.31 -8.78 -10.94
CA ARG A 68 -8.21 -7.94 -10.43
C ARG A 68 -8.42 -6.46 -10.75
N GLU A 69 -8.72 -6.13 -12.00
CA GLU A 69 -8.96 -4.75 -12.43
C GLU A 69 -10.22 -4.15 -11.81
N ALA A 70 -11.26 -4.97 -11.56
CA ALA A 70 -12.47 -4.52 -10.88
C ALA A 70 -12.18 -4.21 -9.41
N ARG A 71 -11.34 -5.01 -8.73
CA ARG A 71 -10.87 -4.73 -7.36
C ARG A 71 -10.04 -3.45 -7.30
N MET A 72 -9.13 -3.23 -8.25
CA MET A 72 -8.38 -1.96 -8.34
C MET A 72 -9.33 -0.78 -8.59
N LEU A 73 -10.32 -0.93 -9.47
CA LEU A 73 -11.33 0.10 -9.73
C LEU A 73 -12.21 0.36 -8.48
N ALA A 74 -12.53 -0.68 -7.72
CA ALA A 74 -13.23 -0.56 -6.44
C ALA A 74 -12.43 0.31 -5.47
N LEU A 75 -11.13 0.04 -5.28
CA LEU A 75 -10.27 0.85 -4.40
C LEU A 75 -10.21 2.33 -4.82
N TYR A 76 -10.21 2.61 -6.12
CA TYR A 76 -10.26 4.00 -6.61
C TYR A 76 -11.63 4.68 -6.48
N THR A 77 -12.70 3.92 -6.21
CA THR A 77 -14.08 4.42 -6.20
C THR A 77 -14.80 4.25 -4.87
N PHE A 78 -14.20 3.59 -3.87
CA PHE A 78 -14.68 3.63 -2.49
C PHE A 78 -14.76 5.08 -1.99
N ASP A 79 -15.77 5.34 -1.16
CA ASP A 79 -15.86 6.61 -0.43
C ASP A 79 -15.17 6.46 0.93
N PRO A 80 -13.99 7.07 1.14
CA PRO A 80 -13.23 6.92 2.38
C PRO A 80 -14.03 7.38 3.61
N LYS A 81 -14.95 8.35 3.45
CA LYS A 81 -15.79 8.84 4.55
C LYS A 81 -16.82 7.82 5.02
N ARG A 82 -17.07 6.79 4.22
CA ARG A 82 -18.04 5.72 4.50
C ARG A 82 -17.35 4.39 4.79
N LEU A 83 -16.03 4.33 4.63
CA LEU A 83 -15.27 3.11 4.83
C LEU A 83 -15.09 2.85 6.33
N THR A 84 -15.61 1.73 6.78
CA THR A 84 -15.52 1.30 8.19
C THR A 84 -14.33 0.37 8.41
N GLU A 85 -13.90 0.23 9.66
CA GLU A 85 -12.87 -0.76 10.01
C GLU A 85 -13.28 -2.20 9.66
N ALA A 86 -14.57 -2.55 9.82
CA ALA A 86 -15.07 -3.89 9.49
C ALA A 86 -14.99 -4.18 7.97
N GLU A 87 -15.29 -3.17 7.14
CA GLU A 87 -15.10 -3.26 5.70
C GLU A 87 -13.61 -3.37 5.36
N ALA A 88 -12.75 -2.56 5.98
CA ALA A 88 -11.30 -2.63 5.76
C ALA A 88 -10.71 -4.01 6.12
N ARG A 89 -11.16 -4.63 7.22
CA ARG A 89 -10.80 -6.01 7.58
C ARG A 89 -11.27 -7.03 6.54
N THR A 90 -12.48 -6.83 6.00
CA THR A 90 -13.02 -7.69 4.93
C THR A 90 -12.19 -7.57 3.66
N LEU A 91 -11.86 -6.35 3.24
CA LEU A 91 -10.97 -6.11 2.10
C LEU A 91 -9.60 -6.74 2.34
N ALA A 92 -9.02 -6.56 3.53
CA ALA A 92 -7.70 -7.08 3.86
C ALA A 92 -7.63 -8.62 3.83
N ALA A 93 -8.72 -9.30 4.21
CA ALA A 93 -8.81 -10.75 4.14
C ALA A 93 -8.69 -11.30 2.70
N ASP A 94 -9.04 -10.49 1.70
CA ASP A 94 -9.04 -10.84 0.28
C ASP A 94 -7.75 -10.46 -0.46
N PHE A 95 -6.80 -9.80 0.21
CA PHE A 95 -5.57 -9.31 -0.43
C PHE A 95 -4.68 -10.47 -0.92
N ASN A 96 -4.31 -10.42 -2.19
CA ASN A 96 -3.50 -11.44 -2.86
C ASN A 96 -2.37 -10.87 -3.73
N SER A 97 -2.15 -9.55 -3.69
CA SER A 97 -1.06 -8.89 -4.40
C SER A 97 -0.62 -7.61 -3.68
N TRP A 98 0.65 -7.27 -3.83
CA TRP A 98 1.22 -6.06 -3.22
C TRP A 98 0.61 -4.77 -3.78
N GLU A 99 0.16 -4.77 -5.03
CA GLU A 99 -0.44 -3.60 -5.67
C GLU A 99 -1.84 -3.27 -5.12
N ILE A 100 -2.64 -4.30 -4.81
CA ILE A 100 -3.95 -4.14 -4.16
C ILE A 100 -3.72 -3.62 -2.74
N VAL A 101 -2.75 -4.19 -2.03
CA VAL A 101 -2.38 -3.73 -0.68
C VAL A 101 -1.98 -2.26 -0.67
N ASP A 102 -1.06 -1.86 -1.55
CA ASP A 102 -0.53 -0.50 -1.56
C ASP A 102 -1.63 0.51 -1.93
N CYS A 103 -2.50 0.16 -2.89
CA CYS A 103 -3.66 1.00 -3.24
C CYS A 103 -4.69 1.08 -2.10
N ALA A 104 -4.93 -0.01 -1.39
CA ALA A 104 -5.87 -0.04 -0.26
C ALA A 104 -5.29 0.70 0.96
N ALA A 105 -3.98 0.64 1.18
CA ALA A 105 -3.32 1.37 2.26
C ALA A 105 -3.53 2.89 2.12
N ASP A 106 -3.39 3.45 0.92
CA ASP A 106 -3.69 4.87 0.67
C ASP A 106 -5.15 5.20 0.97
N LEU A 107 -6.09 4.34 0.57
CA LEU A 107 -7.51 4.49 0.88
C LEU A 107 -7.78 4.44 2.41
N PHE A 108 -7.15 3.53 3.13
CA PHE A 108 -7.31 3.40 4.59
C PHE A 108 -6.72 4.61 5.33
N VAL A 109 -5.61 5.16 4.83
CA VAL A 109 -5.03 6.41 5.34
C VAL A 109 -5.94 7.61 5.04
N GLU A 110 -6.56 7.69 3.87
CA GLU A 110 -7.56 8.73 3.53
C GLU A 110 -8.84 8.60 4.39
N ALA A 111 -9.16 7.39 4.85
CA ALA A 111 -10.32 7.07 5.68
C ALA A 111 -10.04 7.13 7.21
N ASP A 112 -8.87 7.60 7.63
CA ASP A 112 -8.48 7.72 9.05
C ASP A 112 -8.54 6.40 9.86
N LEU A 113 -8.19 5.27 9.23
CA LEU A 113 -8.27 3.92 9.82
C LEU A 113 -6.97 3.43 10.50
N ASP A 114 -6.16 4.34 11.05
CA ASP A 114 -4.82 4.02 11.60
C ASP A 114 -4.86 3.04 12.77
N ALA A 115 -5.98 2.98 13.49
CA ALA A 115 -6.18 2.06 14.60
C ALA A 115 -6.01 0.58 14.19
N LEU A 116 -6.11 0.27 12.90
CA LEU A 116 -5.88 -1.06 12.34
C LEU A 116 -4.40 -1.43 12.16
N ILE A 117 -3.47 -0.46 12.19
CA ILE A 117 -2.05 -0.71 11.92
C ILE A 117 -1.46 -1.76 12.88
N PRO A 118 -1.66 -1.70 14.22
CA PRO A 118 -1.15 -2.72 15.12
C PRO A 118 -1.75 -4.10 14.88
N GLU A 119 -3.06 -4.16 14.59
CA GLU A 119 -3.78 -5.41 14.28
C GLU A 119 -3.21 -6.04 13.00
N PHE A 120 -3.08 -5.27 11.93
CA PHE A 120 -2.55 -5.74 10.66
C PHE A 120 -1.09 -6.17 10.78
N ALA A 121 -0.25 -5.44 11.54
CA ALA A 121 1.14 -5.82 11.74
C ALA A 121 1.27 -7.19 12.44
N ALA A 122 0.42 -7.46 13.43
CA ALA A 122 0.41 -8.72 14.17
C ALA A 122 -0.14 -9.91 13.35
N ASP A 123 -0.86 -9.66 12.25
CA ASP A 123 -1.43 -10.73 11.42
C ASP A 123 -0.33 -11.54 10.72
N GLU A 124 -0.47 -12.86 10.69
CA GLU A 124 0.50 -13.77 10.04
C GLU A 124 0.30 -13.87 8.52
N ARG A 125 -0.79 -13.38 7.95
CA ARG A 125 -1.00 -13.36 6.49
C ARG A 125 -0.12 -12.28 5.86
N GLU A 126 0.66 -12.67 4.86
CA GLU A 126 1.71 -11.82 4.26
C GLU A 126 1.19 -10.45 3.82
N PHE A 127 0.07 -10.43 3.10
CA PHE A 127 -0.48 -9.20 2.55
C PHE A 127 -1.20 -8.34 3.58
N VAL A 128 -1.82 -8.94 4.61
CA VAL A 128 -2.39 -8.19 5.73
C VAL A 128 -1.28 -7.49 6.51
N ARG A 129 -0.20 -8.21 6.83
CA ARG A 129 0.98 -7.61 7.48
C ARG A 129 1.60 -6.50 6.64
N ARG A 130 1.71 -6.70 5.33
CA ARG A 130 2.21 -5.67 4.41
C ARG A 130 1.38 -4.39 4.53
N THR A 131 0.05 -4.48 4.67
CA THR A 131 -0.85 -3.33 4.76
C THR A 131 -0.45 -2.38 5.89
N ALA A 132 -0.11 -2.88 7.07
CA ALA A 132 0.31 -2.04 8.19
C ALA A 132 1.48 -1.11 7.81
N PHE A 133 2.52 -1.66 7.20
CA PHE A 133 3.71 -0.89 6.83
C PHE A 133 3.50 -0.04 5.57
N ALA A 134 2.64 -0.47 4.65
CA ALA A 134 2.20 0.35 3.53
C ALA A 134 1.41 1.59 4.01
N MET A 135 0.52 1.43 5.00
CA MET A 135 -0.20 2.56 5.61
C MET A 135 0.77 3.54 6.26
N ILE A 136 1.73 3.07 7.07
CA ILE A 136 2.75 3.93 7.69
C ILE A 136 3.52 4.72 6.62
N ALA A 137 3.95 4.05 5.53
CA ALA A 137 4.63 4.73 4.43
C ALA A 137 3.73 5.78 3.76
N GLY A 138 2.47 5.46 3.46
CA GLY A 138 1.49 6.37 2.86
C GLY A 138 1.21 7.60 3.71
N MET A 139 1.08 7.45 5.04
CA MET A 139 0.87 8.57 5.98
C MET A 139 1.97 9.64 5.83
N THR A 140 3.24 9.22 5.69
CA THR A 140 4.36 10.16 5.53
C THR A 140 4.30 11.01 4.25
N VAL A 141 3.53 10.59 3.24
CA VAL A 141 3.39 11.29 1.96
C VAL A 141 2.10 12.11 1.95
N HIS A 142 0.99 11.52 2.38
CA HIS A 142 -0.35 12.07 2.21
C HIS A 142 -0.77 12.98 3.36
N ARG A 143 -0.39 12.65 4.60
CA ARG A 143 -0.82 13.41 5.79
C ARG A 143 0.17 14.50 6.16
N LYS A 144 0.12 15.61 5.40
CA LYS A 144 1.03 16.75 5.58
C LYS A 144 0.87 17.48 6.92
N LYS A 145 -0.23 17.26 7.63
CA LYS A 145 -0.55 17.91 8.92
C LYS A 145 -0.16 17.05 10.14
N ASP A 146 0.12 15.76 9.93
CA ASP A 146 0.57 14.88 11.01
C ASP A 146 1.91 15.38 11.54
N THR A 147 2.06 15.29 12.86
CA THR A 147 3.29 15.72 13.54
C THR A 147 4.40 14.71 13.32
N ASP A 148 5.65 15.16 13.36
CA ASP A 148 6.79 14.24 13.33
C ASP A 148 6.72 13.24 14.48
N ALA A 149 6.29 13.69 15.66
CA ALA A 149 6.12 12.84 16.84
C ALA A 149 5.14 11.69 16.60
N SER A 150 4.01 11.92 15.94
CA SER A 150 3.04 10.86 15.65
C SER A 150 3.60 9.82 14.68
N LEU A 151 4.36 10.22 13.66
CA LEU A 151 5.01 9.28 12.74
C LEU A 151 6.11 8.47 13.44
N LEU A 152 6.88 9.09 14.32
CA LEU A 152 7.95 8.44 15.07
C LEU A 152 7.45 7.34 16.01
N THR A 153 6.18 7.37 16.43
CA THR A 153 5.58 6.30 17.25
C THR A 153 5.57 4.93 16.54
N TYR A 154 5.71 4.89 15.21
CA TYR A 154 5.74 3.64 14.46
C TYR A 154 7.13 2.99 14.37
N LEU A 155 8.22 3.69 14.75
CA LEU A 155 9.58 3.12 14.68
C LEU A 155 9.74 1.82 15.50
N PRO A 156 9.22 1.71 16.74
CA PRO A 156 9.27 0.45 17.48
C PRO A 156 8.54 -0.71 16.77
N LEU A 157 7.40 -0.43 16.13
CA LEU A 157 6.65 -1.45 15.39
C LEU A 157 7.41 -1.93 14.14
N ILE A 158 8.08 -1.01 13.45
CA ILE A 158 8.99 -1.30 12.32
C ILE A 158 10.16 -2.17 12.79
N GLU A 159 10.81 -1.83 13.90
CA GLU A 159 11.92 -2.59 14.47
C GLU A 159 11.48 -4.02 14.84
N ALA A 160 10.31 -4.16 15.49
CA ALA A 160 9.77 -5.45 15.90
C ALA A 160 9.50 -6.42 14.73
N HIS A 161 9.23 -5.90 13.53
CA HIS A 161 8.94 -6.71 12.33
C HIS A 161 10.09 -6.71 11.30
N ALA A 162 11.25 -6.13 11.63
CA ALA A 162 12.38 -6.03 10.71
C ALA A 162 13.05 -7.38 10.38
N THR A 163 12.71 -8.45 11.10
CA THR A 163 13.24 -9.80 10.87
C THR A 163 12.35 -10.68 9.98
N ASP A 164 11.18 -10.20 9.56
CA ASP A 164 10.26 -10.97 8.71
C ASP A 164 10.88 -11.25 7.32
N PRO A 165 11.19 -12.51 6.96
CA PRO A 165 11.95 -12.81 5.75
C PRO A 165 11.12 -12.70 4.47
N ARG A 166 9.79 -12.57 4.57
CA ARG A 166 8.88 -12.58 3.42
C ARG A 166 9.08 -11.33 2.59
N ASN A 167 9.24 -11.52 1.29
CA ASN A 167 9.73 -10.47 0.41
C ASN A 167 8.81 -9.24 0.38
N PHE A 168 7.48 -9.44 0.38
CA PHE A 168 6.55 -8.32 0.36
C PHE A 168 6.45 -7.60 1.71
N VAL A 169 6.64 -8.31 2.83
CA VAL A 169 6.65 -7.69 4.16
C VAL A 169 7.94 -6.90 4.37
N ARG A 170 9.12 -7.51 4.23
CA ARG A 170 10.40 -6.81 4.47
C ARG A 170 10.57 -5.57 3.59
N LYS A 171 10.06 -5.60 2.36
CA LYS A 171 10.06 -4.43 1.46
C LYS A 171 9.17 -3.32 2.00
N ALA A 172 8.01 -3.64 2.56
CA ALA A 172 7.13 -2.64 3.15
C ALA A 172 7.69 -2.08 4.47
N VAL A 173 8.28 -2.92 5.33
CA VAL A 173 8.98 -2.47 6.56
C VAL A 173 10.12 -1.49 6.22
N ASN A 174 10.97 -1.85 5.26
CA ASN A 174 12.01 -0.95 4.75
C ASN A 174 11.42 0.33 4.17
N TRP A 175 10.39 0.20 3.34
CA TRP A 175 9.73 1.36 2.74
C TRP A 175 9.16 2.32 3.78
N ALA A 176 8.50 1.82 4.84
CA ALA A 176 8.02 2.62 5.96
C ALA A 176 9.17 3.36 6.67
N LEU A 177 10.25 2.65 7.03
CA LEU A 177 11.43 3.22 7.69
C LEU A 177 12.04 4.38 6.89
N ARG A 178 12.30 4.15 5.60
CA ARG A 178 12.88 5.17 4.70
C ARG A 178 11.96 6.37 4.56
N ASN A 179 10.64 6.15 4.48
CA ASN A 179 9.69 7.24 4.32
C ASN A 179 9.59 8.12 5.56
N ILE A 180 9.58 7.54 6.76
CA ILE A 180 9.69 8.31 8.00
C ILE A 180 10.98 9.15 7.97
N GLY A 181 12.14 8.53 7.70
CA GLY A 181 13.41 9.26 7.69
C GLY A 181 13.57 10.33 6.60
N LYS A 182 12.75 10.30 5.55
CA LYS A 182 12.72 11.30 4.46
C LYS A 182 11.74 12.44 4.69
N ARG A 183 10.89 12.34 5.71
CA ARG A 183 9.76 13.25 5.95
C ARG A 183 10.22 14.65 6.34
N SER A 184 11.13 14.75 7.29
CA SER A 184 11.59 16.01 7.89
C SER A 184 12.91 15.80 8.63
N HIS A 185 13.61 16.89 8.96
CA HIS A 185 14.80 16.83 9.81
C HIS A 185 14.55 16.13 11.16
N ALA A 186 13.39 16.38 11.78
CA ALA A 186 13.06 15.79 13.07
C ALA A 186 12.82 14.28 12.99
N CYS A 187 12.25 13.79 11.88
CA CYS A 187 12.10 12.35 11.65
C CYS A 187 13.40 11.68 11.20
N HIS A 188 14.30 12.42 10.56
CA HIS A 188 15.50 11.89 9.93
C HIS A 188 16.43 11.19 10.93
N GLY A 189 16.83 11.90 11.99
CA GLY A 189 17.78 11.37 12.99
C GLY A 189 17.32 10.06 13.63
N PRO A 190 16.10 9.99 14.21
CA PRO A 190 15.59 8.76 14.80
C PRO A 190 15.46 7.59 13.82
N ALA A 191 15.02 7.85 12.58
CA ALA A 191 14.91 6.82 11.56
C ALA A 191 16.28 6.30 11.10
N LEU A 192 17.27 7.20 10.94
CA LEU A 192 18.64 6.83 10.61
C LEU A 192 19.27 6.00 11.73
N ALA A 193 19.09 6.39 12.99
CA ALA A 193 19.59 5.62 14.13
C ALA A 193 19.00 4.20 14.17
N LEU A 194 17.71 4.03 13.89
CA LEU A 194 17.12 2.70 13.77
C LEU A 194 17.71 1.94 12.57
N ALA A 195 17.85 2.59 11.41
CA ALA A 195 18.45 1.97 10.23
C ALA A 195 19.87 1.46 10.49
N GLU A 196 20.69 2.21 11.22
CA GLU A 196 22.05 1.82 11.61
C GLU A 196 22.05 0.61 12.57
N ARG A 197 21.18 0.61 13.58
CA ARG A 197 21.01 -0.57 14.46
C ARG A 197 20.62 -1.82 13.67
N LEU A 198 19.66 -1.69 12.76
CA LEU A 198 19.24 -2.79 11.90
C LEU A 198 20.38 -3.25 10.98
N ALA A 199 21.18 -2.32 10.43
CA ALA A 199 22.32 -2.63 9.56
C ALA A 199 23.43 -3.42 10.28
N ALA A 200 23.56 -3.25 11.60
CA ALA A 200 24.48 -4.00 12.45
C ALA A 200 23.91 -5.33 12.97
N ASN A 201 22.64 -5.63 12.71
CA ASN A 201 21.96 -6.81 13.24
C ASN A 201 22.52 -8.13 12.63
N VAL A 202 22.50 -9.19 13.43
CA VAL A 202 22.91 -10.54 13.00
C VAL A 202 21.92 -11.15 12.01
N ASP A 203 20.62 -10.84 12.16
CA ASP A 203 19.57 -11.29 11.25
C ASP A 203 19.76 -10.68 9.85
N LYS A 204 19.68 -11.54 8.82
CA LYS A 204 19.94 -11.14 7.43
C LYS A 204 18.88 -10.20 6.87
N THR A 205 17.63 -10.32 7.31
CA THR A 205 16.53 -9.48 6.85
C THR A 205 16.64 -8.10 7.46
N ALA A 206 16.80 -8.02 8.79
CA ALA A 206 17.01 -6.77 9.51
C ALA A 206 18.22 -6.02 8.94
N ARG A 207 19.33 -6.73 8.74
CA ARG A 207 20.54 -6.16 8.12
C ARG A 207 20.33 -5.64 6.71
N TRP A 208 19.54 -6.33 5.89
CA TRP A 208 19.20 -5.87 4.54
C TRP A 208 18.36 -4.58 4.58
N ILE A 209 17.33 -4.53 5.44
CA ILE A 209 16.47 -3.36 5.66
C ILE A 209 17.33 -2.17 6.11
N GLY A 210 18.14 -2.37 7.14
CA GLY A 210 18.98 -1.32 7.71
C GLY A 210 19.99 -0.78 6.70
N LYS A 211 20.73 -1.65 6.00
CA LYS A 211 21.72 -1.21 5.01
C LYS A 211 21.09 -0.42 3.85
N ASP A 212 19.94 -0.86 3.37
CA ASP A 212 19.23 -0.15 2.29
C ASP A 212 18.72 1.21 2.76
N ALA A 213 18.15 1.28 3.97
CA ALA A 213 17.67 2.51 4.56
C ALA A 213 18.80 3.50 4.86
N VAL A 214 19.92 3.06 5.46
CA VAL A 214 21.11 3.91 5.68
C VAL A 214 21.57 4.51 4.35
N ARG A 215 21.74 3.69 3.31
CA ARG A 215 22.20 4.16 1.99
C ARG A 215 21.34 5.30 1.43
N GLU A 216 20.01 5.20 1.55
CA GLU A 216 19.12 6.25 1.05
C GLU A 216 19.09 7.47 1.98
N LEU A 217 19.07 7.23 3.29
CA LEU A 217 18.99 8.29 4.30
C LEU A 217 20.27 9.14 4.36
N THR A 218 21.44 8.55 4.08
CA THR A 218 22.71 9.29 4.03
C THR A 218 23.05 9.79 2.62
N SER A 219 22.13 9.70 1.65
CA SER A 219 22.41 10.15 0.29
C SER A 219 22.52 11.68 0.24
N GLU A 220 23.52 12.20 -0.48
CA GLU A 220 23.74 13.64 -0.64
C GLU A 220 22.48 14.37 -1.12
N LYS A 221 21.76 13.77 -2.07
CA LYS A 221 20.50 14.32 -2.60
C LYS A 221 19.44 14.48 -1.52
N LEU A 222 19.34 13.54 -0.59
CA LEU A 222 18.38 13.65 0.51
C LEU A 222 18.83 14.70 1.51
N LEU A 223 20.09 14.66 1.94
CA LEU A 223 20.65 15.58 2.93
C LEU A 223 20.60 17.04 2.47
N ALA A 224 20.76 17.30 1.16
CA ALA A 224 20.62 18.63 0.59
C ALA A 224 19.17 19.16 0.54
N ARG A 225 18.17 18.26 0.65
CA ARG A 225 16.75 18.60 0.59
C ARG A 225 16.12 18.76 1.97
N LEU A 226 16.58 17.95 2.94
CA LEU A 226 16.11 18.00 4.32
C LEU A 226 16.45 19.37 4.90
#